data_AF-A0A7L5T1P0-F1
#
_entry.id   AF-A0A7L5T1P0-F1
#
_cell.length_a   1.000
_cell.length_b   1.000
_cell.length_c   1.000
_cell.angle_alpha   90.00
_cell.angle_beta   90.00
_cell.angle_gamma   90.00
#
_symmetry.space_group_name_H-M   'P 1'
#
loop_
_entity.id
_entity.type
_entity.pdbx_description
1 polymer ?
#
loop_
_entity_poly.entity_id
_entity_poly.type
_entity_poly.pdbx_seq_one_letter_code
_entity_poly.pdbx_strand_id
1 'polypeptide(L)'
;MGWLERLLAPENLLALLGVVVTLGGLSYERLIPGRKRIGYRVQMDTLIDDSAEDGQMHQRLRMLENTPDLAGASLVLLRIENDGFRSIDVDDYITAPSTEPRGLTATFPNRTVRDVAVTEPSHPDLLRHLPQNGTDERPGLICAGHEISLPRVPLNKGDHFKLLVLLTGDGTDKPPHVGGRIKEGRIRNNEKFRRPSNRVLGLIGSLLALLILQPFGTRLWQDDPLPRGCAEGTLTIVGSTAFSPVARDLGGAYGSDCRGARIEVRAEGSGRGTGTLREAGEAAKGAFPSYVAFSDGPDGEGDPKLKEHLVALSVFTIVVNKDVRLPDLSLDDLRGLYAGRITNWRQLPGGPDLPVRLVSRDAKSGTRGVFEGRVLGGNEISRTSDNCRTPKFAKDTVVRCELDSTQEVLKTVARTPGAIGYAELRSAEGSATGGDVRLPRLDGRAPSIEAVRTRTYPFWEPEYAYTYTRPPANSLTSKFLDYLAGDTGRNVIEKHGHLPCSVPENQGACQLAAGTR
;
A
#
# COMPACT_ATOMS: atom_id res chain seq x y z
N MET A 1 20.74 9.36 1.72
CA MET A 1 20.36 10.02 0.45
C MET A 1 18.89 9.84 0.09
N GLY A 2 18.23 8.73 0.41
CA GLY A 2 16.81 8.50 0.02
C GLY A 2 15.75 9.46 0.58
N TRP A 3 16.02 10.21 1.65
CA TRP A 3 15.08 11.25 2.12
C TRP A 3 15.08 12.49 1.21
N LEU A 4 16.21 12.79 0.58
CA LEU A 4 16.37 13.91 -0.36
C LEU A 4 15.69 13.59 -1.70
N GLU A 5 15.77 12.35 -2.17
CA GLU A 5 15.03 11.88 -3.36
C GLU A 5 13.52 11.90 -3.15
N ARG A 6 13.04 11.51 -1.96
CA ARG A 6 11.62 11.66 -1.61
C ARG A 6 11.20 13.12 -1.55
N LEU A 7 12.03 14.01 -0.98
CA LEU A 7 11.72 15.43 -0.90
C LEU A 7 11.68 16.13 -2.28
N LEU A 8 12.54 15.68 -3.20
CA LEU A 8 12.65 16.17 -4.58
C LEU A 8 11.71 15.46 -5.56
N ALA A 9 10.87 14.54 -5.09
CA ALA A 9 9.86 13.92 -5.93
C ALA A 9 8.96 15.02 -6.55
N PRO A 10 8.57 14.91 -7.84
CA PRO A 10 7.84 15.95 -8.56
C PRO A 10 6.57 16.40 -7.82
N GLU A 11 5.89 15.45 -7.19
CA GLU A 11 4.69 15.64 -6.36
C GLU A 11 4.93 16.53 -5.13
N ASN A 12 6.08 16.39 -4.46
CA ASN A 12 6.42 17.20 -3.29
C ASN A 12 6.89 18.60 -3.69
N LEU A 13 7.59 18.74 -4.81
CA LEU A 13 8.00 20.03 -5.35
C LEU A 13 6.78 20.90 -5.74
N LEU A 14 5.75 20.29 -6.33
CA LEU A 14 4.49 20.97 -6.67
C LEU A 14 3.73 21.45 -5.44
N ALA A 15 3.63 20.61 -4.40
CA ALA A 15 3.01 21.00 -3.13
C ALA A 15 3.76 22.15 -2.45
N LEU A 16 5.09 22.10 -2.45
CA LEU A 16 5.94 23.14 -1.88
C LEU A 16 5.80 24.47 -2.65
N LEU A 17 5.72 24.40 -3.98
CA LEU A 17 5.46 25.55 -4.84
C LEU A 17 4.09 26.18 -4.55
N GLY A 18 3.05 25.37 -4.32
CA GLY A 18 1.72 25.84 -3.93
C GLY A 18 1.72 26.60 -2.60
N VAL A 19 2.44 26.11 -1.60
CA VAL A 19 2.61 26.80 -0.30
C VAL A 19 3.38 28.10 -0.46
N VAL A 20 4.47 28.09 -1.23
CA VAL A 20 5.29 29.28 -1.50
C VAL A 20 4.50 30.35 -2.26
N VAL A 21 3.69 29.98 -3.25
CA VAL A 21 2.84 30.93 -3.98
C VAL A 21 1.73 31.50 -3.08
N THR A 22 1.14 30.69 -2.20
CA THR A 22 0.09 31.14 -1.28
C THR A 22 0.63 32.09 -0.22
N LEU A 23 1.75 31.73 0.41
CA LEU A 23 2.46 32.61 1.35
C LEU A 23 3.00 33.85 0.64
N GLY A 24 3.51 33.69 -0.58
CA GLY A 24 3.98 34.77 -1.43
C GLY A 24 2.88 35.78 -1.76
N GLY A 25 1.69 35.32 -2.13
CA GLY A 25 0.53 36.17 -2.41
C GLY A 25 0.01 36.93 -1.18
N LEU A 26 -0.10 36.25 -0.04
CA LEU A 26 -0.46 36.87 1.25
C LEU A 26 0.58 37.87 1.74
N SER A 27 1.85 37.61 1.44
CA SER A 27 2.96 38.48 1.85
C SER A 27 3.17 39.63 0.88
N TYR A 28 2.85 39.48 -0.41
CA TYR A 28 2.99 40.53 -1.43
C TYR A 28 2.17 41.78 -1.09
N GLU A 29 0.95 41.65 -0.56
CA GLU A 29 0.17 42.80 -0.08
C GLU A 29 0.71 43.44 1.21
N ARG A 30 1.49 42.71 2.01
CA ARG A 30 2.13 43.20 3.25
C ARG A 30 3.55 43.71 3.06
N LEU A 31 4.28 43.24 2.04
CA LEU A 31 5.71 43.44 1.86
C LEU A 31 6.08 44.45 0.78
N ILE A 32 5.17 44.93 -0.07
CA ILE A 32 5.48 46.07 -0.95
C ILE A 32 5.61 47.34 -0.08
N PRO A 33 6.83 47.83 0.19
CA PRO A 33 7.06 48.92 1.10
C PRO A 33 6.95 50.22 0.31
N GLY A 34 5.75 50.77 0.22
CA GLY A 34 5.52 51.99 -0.54
C GLY A 34 4.31 52.76 -0.06
N ARG A 35 4.58 53.99 0.37
CA ARG A 35 3.67 55.11 0.67
C ARG A 35 3.37 55.33 2.15
N LYS A 36 3.62 56.58 2.56
CA LYS A 36 3.15 57.19 3.81
C LYS A 36 1.62 57.22 3.78
N ARG A 37 0.95 56.84 4.86
CA ARG A 37 -0.53 56.78 4.88
C ARG A 37 -1.04 57.28 6.21
N ILE A 38 -2.01 58.19 6.13
CA ILE A 38 -2.76 58.65 7.28
C ILE A 38 -4.16 58.06 7.17
N GLY A 39 -4.48 57.17 8.09
CA GLY A 39 -5.82 56.66 8.31
C GLY A 39 -6.57 57.60 9.24
N TYR A 40 -7.86 57.82 8.97
CA TYR A 40 -8.76 58.37 9.97
C TYR A 40 -10.03 57.52 10.07
N ARG A 41 -10.62 57.51 11.26
CA ARG A 41 -11.92 56.88 11.50
C ARG A 41 -12.70 57.64 12.56
N VAL A 42 -14.00 57.77 12.35
CA VAL A 42 -14.94 58.32 13.31
C VAL A 42 -15.29 57.20 14.29
N GLN A 43 -14.90 57.34 15.55
CA GLN A 43 -15.15 56.34 16.60
C GLN A 43 -16.45 56.60 17.36
N MET A 44 -16.87 57.86 17.40
CA MET A 44 -18.11 58.32 18.02
C MET A 44 -18.59 59.54 17.23
N ASP A 45 -19.89 59.61 16.96
CA ASP A 45 -20.56 60.78 16.39
C ASP A 45 -21.99 60.74 16.95
N THR A 46 -22.21 61.41 18.08
CA THR A 46 -23.42 61.23 18.89
C THR A 46 -24.02 62.57 19.25
N LEU A 47 -25.34 62.70 19.07
CA LEU A 47 -26.10 63.86 19.52
C LEU A 47 -26.20 63.86 21.04
N ILE A 48 -26.04 65.03 21.65
CA ILE A 48 -26.28 65.27 23.06
C ILE A 48 -27.77 65.62 23.16
N ASP A 49 -28.63 64.60 23.17
CA ASP A 49 -30.09 64.71 23.39
C ASP A 49 -30.54 63.72 24.47
N ASP A 50 -31.61 64.07 25.17
CA ASP A 50 -32.00 63.66 26.53
C ASP A 50 -32.56 62.22 26.65
N SER A 51 -32.23 61.31 25.72
CA SER A 51 -32.80 59.95 25.69
C SER A 51 -31.77 58.81 25.77
N ALA A 52 -31.62 58.33 27.01
CA ALA A 52 -31.40 56.95 27.46
C ALA A 52 -30.04 56.22 27.26
N GLU A 53 -29.53 55.79 28.43
CA GLU A 53 -28.70 54.60 28.75
C GLU A 53 -27.28 54.47 28.17
N ASP A 54 -26.29 55.14 28.80
CA ASP A 54 -25.16 54.45 29.46
C ASP A 54 -24.26 55.43 30.27
N GLY A 55 -23.48 54.87 31.21
CA GLY A 55 -22.99 55.50 32.44
C GLY A 55 -21.88 56.57 32.42
N GLN A 56 -21.79 57.21 33.60
CA GLN A 56 -20.71 57.99 34.24
C GLN A 56 -20.01 59.16 33.52
N MET A 57 -20.06 59.31 32.20
CA MET A 57 -19.47 60.47 31.51
C MET A 57 -20.34 61.75 31.54
N HIS A 58 -21.63 61.61 31.85
CA HIS A 58 -22.61 62.71 31.68
C HIS A 58 -22.76 63.66 32.88
N GLN A 59 -22.20 63.35 34.06
CA GLN A 59 -22.36 64.23 35.23
C GLN A 59 -21.55 65.54 35.14
N ARG A 60 -20.45 65.57 34.34
CA ARG A 60 -19.70 66.79 34.05
C ARG A 60 -20.25 67.59 32.87
N LEU A 61 -20.98 66.95 31.94
CA LEU A 61 -21.54 67.60 30.75
C LEU A 61 -22.86 68.34 31.02
N ARG A 62 -23.67 67.90 32.01
CA ARG A 62 -24.88 68.62 32.47
C ARG A 62 -24.63 70.03 33.03
N MET A 63 -23.40 70.36 33.41
CA MET A 63 -23.03 71.72 33.87
C MET A 63 -22.85 72.72 32.72
N LEU A 64 -22.68 72.25 31.46
CA LEU A 64 -22.53 73.09 30.27
C LEU A 64 -23.88 73.47 29.63
N GLU A 65 -24.94 72.74 29.97
CA GLU A 65 -26.29 72.84 29.37
C GLU A 65 -27.08 74.10 29.74
N ASN A 66 -26.68 74.85 30.76
CA ASN A 66 -27.32 76.13 31.12
C ASN A 66 -26.82 77.32 30.26
N THR A 67 -26.15 77.03 29.15
CA THR A 67 -25.67 78.04 28.19
C THR A 67 -26.61 78.03 26.98
N PRO A 68 -27.37 79.10 26.68
CA PRO A 68 -28.35 79.13 25.59
C PRO A 68 -27.77 79.01 24.15
N ASP A 69 -26.46 78.74 24.01
CA ASP A 69 -25.71 78.69 22.74
C ASP A 69 -25.35 77.25 22.28
N LEU A 70 -25.96 76.21 22.87
CA LEU A 70 -25.61 74.78 22.63
C LEU A 70 -26.75 73.91 22.08
N ALA A 71 -27.82 74.49 21.51
CA ALA A 71 -28.88 73.70 20.88
C ALA A 71 -28.33 72.83 19.71
N GLY A 72 -28.71 71.55 19.66
CA GLY A 72 -28.21 70.59 18.65
C GLY A 72 -26.75 70.20 18.84
N ALA A 73 -26.27 70.14 20.09
CA ALA A 73 -24.90 69.75 20.36
C ALA A 73 -24.61 68.29 19.99
N SER A 74 -23.47 68.02 19.38
CA SER A 74 -22.97 66.66 19.12
C SER A 74 -21.51 66.52 19.52
N LEU A 75 -21.13 65.30 19.89
CA LEU A 75 -19.78 64.94 20.30
C LEU A 75 -19.20 63.96 19.29
N VAL A 76 -18.07 64.32 18.68
CA VAL A 76 -17.35 63.46 17.72
C VAL A 76 -16.00 63.05 18.29
N LEU A 77 -15.72 61.74 18.30
CA LEU A 77 -14.38 61.21 18.58
C LEU A 77 -13.73 60.76 17.28
N LEU A 78 -12.82 61.57 16.75
CA LEU A 78 -12.10 61.32 15.52
C LEU A 78 -10.70 60.78 15.82
N ARG A 79 -10.40 59.56 15.40
CA ARG A 79 -9.05 58.97 15.51
C ARG A 79 -8.29 59.20 14.22
N ILE A 80 -7.08 59.71 14.34
CA ILE A 80 -6.11 59.88 13.25
C ILE A 80 -4.90 58.99 13.56
N GLU A 81 -4.45 58.19 12.60
CA GLU A 81 -3.36 57.22 12.77
C GLU A 81 -2.47 57.09 11.53
N ASN A 82 -1.22 56.69 11.73
CA ASN A 82 -0.38 56.21 10.63
C ASN A 82 -0.60 54.70 10.43
N ASP A 83 -1.44 54.36 9.46
CA ASP A 83 -1.74 52.98 9.03
C ASP A 83 -0.79 52.49 7.91
N GLY A 84 0.21 53.30 7.57
CA GLY A 84 1.28 52.99 6.65
C GLY A 84 2.45 52.26 7.32
N PHE A 85 3.43 51.86 6.50
CA PHE A 85 4.66 51.21 6.98
C PHE A 85 5.83 52.18 7.17
N ARG A 86 5.74 53.41 6.69
CA ARG A 86 6.77 54.45 6.82
C ARG A 86 6.33 55.51 7.83
N SER A 87 7.28 56.06 8.59
CA SER A 87 7.05 57.24 9.42
C SER A 87 6.63 58.44 8.56
N ILE A 88 5.87 59.33 9.18
CA ILE A 88 5.45 60.61 8.62
C ILE A 88 6.10 61.67 9.48
N ASP A 89 6.99 62.45 8.88
CA ASP A 89 7.68 63.56 9.52
C ASP A 89 6.92 64.87 9.30
N VAL A 90 7.27 65.90 10.07
CA VAL A 90 6.64 67.23 9.98
C VAL A 90 6.76 67.82 8.56
N ASP A 91 7.84 67.54 7.83
CA ASP A 91 8.07 68.06 6.48
C ASP A 91 7.34 67.28 5.37
N ASP A 92 6.64 66.19 5.71
CA ASP A 92 5.88 65.42 4.73
C ASP A 92 4.51 66.00 4.39
N TYR A 93 3.99 66.89 5.23
CA TYR A 93 2.72 67.57 5.02
C TYR A 93 2.91 68.67 3.97
N ILE A 94 2.19 68.56 2.84
CA ILE A 94 2.24 69.54 1.75
C ILE A 94 1.16 70.60 1.99
N THR A 95 1.58 71.83 2.35
CA THR A 95 0.68 73.00 2.45
C THR A 95 1.11 74.14 1.53
N ALA A 96 0.16 75.02 1.21
CA ALA A 96 0.39 76.23 0.41
C ALA A 96 -0.17 77.45 1.17
N PRO A 97 0.63 78.47 1.50
CA PRO A 97 2.09 78.53 1.38
C PRO A 97 2.80 77.53 2.31
N SER A 98 4.02 77.11 1.95
CA SER A 98 4.79 76.09 2.70
C SER A 98 5.17 76.49 4.12
N THR A 99 5.00 77.77 4.47
CA THR A 99 5.21 78.37 5.79
C THR A 99 4.03 78.21 6.75
N GLU A 100 2.88 77.67 6.31
CA GLU A 100 1.76 77.43 7.22
C GLU A 100 2.00 76.22 8.14
N PRO A 101 1.77 76.34 9.46
CA PRO A 101 1.94 75.25 10.43
C PRO A 101 0.83 74.18 10.35
N ARG A 102 -0.15 74.36 9.46
CA ARG A 102 -1.25 73.42 9.22
C ARG A 102 -0.73 72.16 8.51
N GLY A 103 -1.34 71.01 8.77
CA GLY A 103 -0.99 69.73 8.17
C GLY A 103 -2.21 69.01 7.59
N LEU A 104 -3.25 68.84 8.41
CA LEU A 104 -4.51 68.19 8.03
C LEU A 104 -5.68 69.13 8.33
N THR A 105 -6.80 68.92 7.65
CA THR A 105 -8.05 69.62 7.95
C THR A 105 -9.14 68.60 8.19
N ALA A 106 -9.74 68.62 9.38
CA ALA A 106 -10.95 67.86 9.68
C ALA A 106 -12.17 68.76 9.45
N THR A 107 -13.03 68.35 8.53
CA THR A 107 -14.24 69.08 8.13
C THR A 107 -15.47 68.35 8.69
N PHE A 108 -16.38 69.10 9.32
CA PHE A 108 -17.61 68.61 9.94
C PHE A 108 -18.81 69.26 9.22
N PRO A 109 -19.31 68.65 8.12
CA PRO A 109 -20.35 69.29 7.32
C PRO A 109 -21.61 69.60 8.14
N ASN A 110 -22.23 70.75 7.87
CA ASN A 110 -23.45 71.25 8.53
C ASN A 110 -23.36 71.46 10.06
N ARG A 111 -22.15 71.39 10.64
CA ARG A 111 -21.93 71.52 12.08
C ARG A 111 -20.84 72.55 12.37
N THR A 112 -21.02 73.33 13.43
CA THR A 112 -20.07 74.35 13.88
C THR A 112 -19.25 73.82 15.04
N VAL A 113 -17.92 73.92 14.95
CA VAL A 113 -16.99 73.52 16.00
C VAL A 113 -17.04 74.54 17.14
N ARG A 114 -17.39 74.07 18.34
CA ARG A 114 -17.40 74.88 19.56
C ARG A 114 -16.14 74.67 20.40
N ASP A 115 -15.71 73.42 20.53
CA ASP A 115 -14.50 73.08 21.27
C ASP A 115 -13.86 71.78 20.75
N VAL A 116 -12.58 71.59 21.04
CA VAL A 116 -11.83 70.40 20.68
C VAL A 116 -10.78 70.08 21.74
N ALA A 117 -10.75 68.82 22.17
CA ALA A 117 -9.77 68.28 23.08
C ALA A 117 -9.02 67.10 22.46
N VAL A 118 -7.72 67.00 22.72
CA VAL A 118 -6.91 65.84 22.34
C VAL A 118 -6.90 64.87 23.52
N THR A 119 -7.51 63.70 23.37
CA THR A 119 -7.84 62.84 24.53
C THR A 119 -6.93 61.63 24.72
N GLU A 120 -6.32 61.09 23.66
CA GLU A 120 -5.51 59.86 23.74
C GLU A 120 -4.43 59.81 22.65
N PRO A 121 -3.19 60.29 22.90
CA PRO A 121 -2.05 60.03 22.04
C PRO A 121 -1.46 58.64 22.30
N SER A 122 -0.97 57.96 21.26
CA SER A 122 -0.25 56.68 21.38
C SER A 122 1.11 56.80 22.05
N HIS A 123 1.72 57.98 21.99
CA HIS A 123 3.02 58.27 22.57
C HIS A 123 3.02 59.67 23.23
N PRO A 124 3.59 59.85 24.43
CA PRO A 124 3.58 61.13 25.15
C PRO A 124 4.18 62.30 24.34
N ASP A 125 5.18 62.03 23.50
CA ASP A 125 5.82 63.07 22.67
C ASP A 125 4.89 63.68 21.62
N LEU A 126 3.82 62.98 21.22
CA LEU A 126 2.82 63.55 20.31
C LEU A 126 2.11 64.77 20.93
N LEU A 127 1.99 64.81 22.27
CA LEU A 127 1.43 65.96 22.99
C LEU A 127 2.28 67.22 22.87
N ARG A 128 3.55 67.13 22.46
CA ARG A 128 4.37 68.32 22.19
C ARG A 128 3.99 69.02 20.88
N HIS A 129 3.32 68.30 19.99
CA HIS A 129 2.88 68.77 18.69
C HIS A 129 1.37 69.04 18.63
N LEU A 130 0.65 68.76 19.72
CA LEU A 130 -0.80 68.91 19.87
C LEU A 130 -1.08 69.85 21.05
N PRO A 131 -2.02 70.80 20.95
CA PRO A 131 -2.23 71.77 22.02
C PRO A 131 -2.79 71.12 23.30
N GLN A 132 -2.40 71.67 24.45
CA GLN A 132 -3.03 71.40 25.74
C GLN A 132 -3.88 72.61 26.13
N ASN A 133 -5.15 72.36 26.45
CA ASN A 133 -6.14 73.28 27.04
C ASN A 133 -5.82 74.79 27.00
N GLY A 134 -6.40 75.49 26.03
CA GLY A 134 -7.03 76.81 26.22
C GLY A 134 -6.21 78.04 26.61
N THR A 135 -4.89 78.01 26.80
CA THR A 135 -4.19 79.22 27.32
C THR A 135 -2.89 79.65 26.65
N ASP A 136 -2.39 79.05 25.58
CA ASP A 136 -1.16 79.54 24.93
C ASP A 136 -1.27 79.69 23.41
N GLU A 137 -1.04 80.93 22.95
CA GLU A 137 -0.84 81.32 21.56
C GLU A 137 0.45 80.68 21.00
N ARG A 138 0.36 79.43 20.51
CA ARG A 138 1.30 78.86 19.53
C ARG A 138 0.56 78.01 18.48
N PRO A 139 1.06 77.95 17.23
CA PRO A 139 0.20 77.96 16.06
C PRO A 139 -0.04 76.56 15.49
N GLY A 140 -1.30 76.21 15.20
CA GLY A 140 -1.58 75.10 14.28
C GLY A 140 -2.92 74.41 14.44
N LEU A 141 -3.51 74.40 15.66
CA LEU A 141 -4.89 73.97 15.84
C LEU A 141 -5.81 75.20 15.73
N ILE A 142 -6.52 75.32 14.60
CA ILE A 142 -7.42 76.46 14.36
C ILE A 142 -8.81 75.91 14.12
N CYS A 143 -9.74 76.27 15.01
CA CYS A 143 -11.15 75.98 14.85
C CYS A 143 -11.81 77.19 14.19
N ALA A 144 -12.39 76.99 13.00
CA ALA A 144 -13.08 78.04 12.28
C ALA A 144 -14.34 77.47 11.62
N GLY A 145 -15.51 77.92 12.07
CA GLY A 145 -16.79 77.46 11.55
C GLY A 145 -16.93 75.94 11.66
N HIS A 146 -16.88 75.25 10.53
CA HIS A 146 -17.10 73.80 10.40
C HIS A 146 -15.80 72.99 10.20
N GLU A 147 -14.64 73.62 10.39
CA GLU A 147 -13.33 72.99 10.16
C GLU A 147 -12.40 73.13 11.37
N ILE A 148 -11.60 72.08 11.56
CA ILE A 148 -10.45 72.04 12.46
C ILE A 148 -9.21 71.86 11.61
N SER A 149 -8.40 72.91 11.50
CA SER A 149 -7.04 72.79 10.99
C SER A 149 -6.18 72.15 12.06
N LEU A 150 -5.48 71.07 11.74
CA LEU A 150 -4.56 70.35 12.62
C LEU A 150 -3.12 70.72 12.30
N PRO A 151 -2.23 70.78 13.30
CA PRO A 151 -0.81 70.99 13.08
C PRO A 151 -0.17 69.79 12.35
N ARG A 152 1.04 70.01 11.84
CA ARG A 152 1.88 68.93 11.32
C ARG A 152 2.43 68.09 12.49
N VAL A 153 1.92 66.86 12.63
CA VAL A 153 2.30 65.95 13.72
C VAL A 153 3.17 64.81 13.16
N PRO A 154 4.36 64.56 13.72
CA PRO A 154 5.14 63.38 13.33
C PRO A 154 4.43 62.11 13.81
N LEU A 155 4.29 61.10 12.95
CA LEU A 155 3.61 59.84 13.27
C LEU A 155 4.45 58.65 12.82
N ASN A 156 4.97 57.85 13.75
CA ASN A 156 5.57 56.55 13.43
C ASN A 156 4.50 55.53 13.04
N LYS A 157 4.91 54.37 12.53
CA LYS A 157 4.00 53.27 12.20
C LYS A 157 3.16 52.89 13.43
N GLY A 158 1.84 52.99 13.32
CA GLY A 158 0.90 52.67 14.39
C GLY A 158 0.66 53.79 15.40
N ASP A 159 1.38 54.92 15.28
CA ASP A 159 1.08 56.10 16.10
C ASP A 159 -0.28 56.66 15.75
N HIS A 160 -0.98 57.13 16.77
CA HIS A 160 -2.32 57.68 16.65
C HIS A 160 -2.62 58.71 17.73
N PHE A 161 -3.58 59.58 17.45
CA PHE A 161 -4.19 60.44 18.45
C PHE A 161 -5.70 60.55 18.20
N LYS A 162 -6.43 60.95 19.23
CA LYS A 162 -7.88 61.17 19.15
C LYS A 162 -8.22 62.64 19.40
N LEU A 163 -9.16 63.13 18.60
CA LEU A 163 -9.79 64.44 18.77
C LEU A 163 -11.21 64.21 19.27
N LEU A 164 -11.51 64.72 20.45
CA LEU A 164 -12.86 64.84 20.96
C LEU A 164 -13.37 66.23 20.62
N VAL A 165 -14.37 66.32 19.76
CA VAL A 165 -14.85 67.58 19.18
C VAL A 165 -16.29 67.82 19.62
N LEU A 166 -16.53 68.98 20.23
CA LEU A 166 -17.87 69.48 20.55
C LEU A 166 -18.37 70.35 19.39
N LEU A 167 -19.53 69.98 18.86
CA LEU A 167 -20.15 70.59 17.69
C LEU A 167 -21.55 71.10 18.03
N THR A 168 -22.06 72.11 17.32
CA THR A 168 -23.48 72.56 17.34
C THR A 168 -24.04 72.69 15.92
N GLY A 169 -25.29 72.32 15.70
CA GLY A 169 -25.98 72.46 14.40
C GLY A 169 -26.89 71.28 14.07
N ASP A 170 -27.48 71.28 12.87
CA ASP A 170 -28.48 70.31 12.46
C ASP A 170 -27.85 68.95 12.06
N GLY A 171 -27.73 68.03 13.03
CA GLY A 171 -27.68 66.56 12.81
C GLY A 171 -26.39 65.92 12.24
N THR A 172 -26.31 64.58 12.33
CA THR A 172 -25.15 63.73 11.94
C THR A 172 -25.23 63.20 10.49
N ASP A 173 -25.99 63.86 9.62
CA ASP A 173 -26.36 63.33 8.28
C ASP A 173 -25.17 63.13 7.33
N LYS A 174 -24.06 63.85 7.57
CA LYS A 174 -22.83 63.75 6.79
C LYS A 174 -21.65 63.45 7.71
N PRO A 175 -20.87 62.38 7.43
CA PRO A 175 -19.77 61.99 8.29
C PRO A 175 -18.62 63.02 8.19
N PRO A 176 -17.87 63.22 9.29
CA PRO A 176 -16.63 63.98 9.28
C PRO A 176 -15.63 63.45 8.24
N HIS A 177 -14.94 64.37 7.58
CA HIS A 177 -13.90 64.05 6.59
C HIS A 177 -12.58 64.69 7.01
N VAL A 178 -11.46 63.95 6.85
CA VAL A 178 -10.12 64.51 7.02
C VAL A 178 -9.43 64.64 5.65
N GLY A 179 -9.10 65.87 5.30
CA GLY A 179 -8.37 66.25 4.09
C GLY A 179 -6.94 66.71 4.38
N GLY A 180 -6.13 66.80 3.32
CA GLY A 180 -4.72 67.19 3.37
C GLY A 180 -3.89 66.50 2.27
N ARG A 181 -2.61 66.83 2.18
CA ARG A 181 -1.69 66.23 1.21
C ARG A 181 -0.40 65.78 1.91
N ILE A 182 0.04 64.57 1.60
CA ILE A 182 1.28 63.98 2.13
C ILE A 182 2.21 63.66 0.97
N LYS A 183 3.48 64.03 1.08
CA LYS A 183 4.52 63.70 0.09
C LYS A 183 4.60 62.19 -0.10
N GLU A 184 4.41 61.74 -1.33
CA GLU A 184 4.38 60.32 -1.70
C GLU A 184 3.40 59.48 -0.85
N GLY A 185 2.37 60.12 -0.32
CA GLY A 185 1.40 59.53 0.59
C GLY A 185 -0.05 59.85 0.24
N ARG A 186 -0.96 59.33 1.05
CA ARG A 186 -2.41 59.60 0.92
C ARG A 186 -3.11 59.52 2.27
N ILE A 187 -4.23 60.23 2.38
CA ILE A 187 -5.14 60.15 3.51
C ILE A 187 -6.32 59.26 3.12
N ARG A 188 -6.78 58.39 4.02
CA ARG A 188 -7.88 57.46 3.75
C ARG A 188 -8.80 57.29 4.97
N ASN A 189 -10.10 57.18 4.73
CA ASN A 189 -11.04 56.70 5.74
C ASN A 189 -10.89 55.17 5.91
N ASN A 190 -10.61 54.73 7.14
CA ASN A 190 -10.32 53.34 7.51
C ASN A 190 -11.56 52.50 7.87
N GLU A 191 -12.72 52.79 7.29
CA GLU A 191 -13.98 52.16 7.70
C GLU A 191 -14.19 50.68 7.33
N LYS A 192 -13.40 50.04 6.46
CA LYS A 192 -13.61 48.59 6.14
C LYS A 192 -12.31 47.85 5.82
N PHE A 193 -12.05 46.77 6.57
CA PHE A 193 -11.09 45.73 6.23
C PHE A 193 -11.51 45.13 4.87
N ARG A 194 -10.70 45.27 3.81
CA ARG A 194 -11.04 44.66 2.51
C ARG A 194 -10.85 43.15 2.60
N ARG A 195 -11.93 42.39 2.45
CA ARG A 195 -11.86 40.95 2.16
C ARG A 195 -11.02 40.73 0.89
N PRO A 196 -10.22 39.66 0.79
CA PRO A 196 -9.49 39.33 -0.43
C PRO A 196 -10.47 39.18 -1.61
N SER A 197 -10.04 39.59 -2.80
CA SER A 197 -10.83 39.53 -4.03
C SER A 197 -11.37 38.12 -4.31
N ASN A 198 -12.60 37.99 -4.81
CA ASN A 198 -13.18 36.70 -5.22
C ASN A 198 -12.29 35.94 -6.23
N ARG A 199 -11.45 36.65 -7.00
CA ARG A 199 -10.46 36.03 -7.90
C ARG A 199 -9.34 35.32 -7.15
N VAL A 200 -8.88 35.91 -6.04
CA VAL A 200 -7.87 35.33 -5.16
C VAL A 200 -8.45 34.12 -4.43
N LEU A 201 -9.69 34.23 -3.94
CA LEU A 201 -10.38 33.11 -3.29
C LEU A 201 -10.65 31.95 -4.28
N GLY A 202 -11.01 32.26 -5.52
CA GLY A 202 -11.18 31.28 -6.60
C GLY A 202 -9.88 30.58 -6.97
N LEU A 203 -8.76 31.30 -7.05
CA LEU A 203 -7.44 30.71 -7.28
C LEU A 203 -7.04 29.76 -6.16
N ILE A 204 -7.19 30.17 -4.90
CA ILE A 204 -6.91 29.32 -3.73
C ILE A 204 -7.79 28.06 -3.75
N GLY A 205 -9.09 28.22 -4.03
CA GLY A 205 -10.02 27.09 -4.14
C GLY A 205 -9.64 26.11 -5.26
N SER A 206 -9.25 26.61 -6.43
CA SER A 206 -8.84 25.78 -7.57
C SER A 206 -7.55 25.00 -7.31
N LEU A 207 -6.56 25.61 -6.64
CA LEU A 207 -5.32 24.94 -6.26
C LEU A 207 -5.54 23.85 -5.21
N LEU A 208 -6.41 24.09 -4.23
CA LEU A 208 -6.80 23.07 -3.23
C LEU A 208 -7.55 21.91 -3.90
N ALA A 209 -8.47 22.19 -4.83
CA ALA A 209 -9.18 21.16 -5.58
C ALA A 209 -8.23 20.30 -6.42
N LEU A 210 -7.26 20.92 -7.08
CA LEU A 210 -6.22 20.20 -7.84
C LEU A 210 -5.41 19.28 -6.92
N LEU A 211 -4.95 19.76 -5.76
CA LEU A 211 -4.23 18.95 -4.76
C LEU A 211 -5.04 17.73 -4.29
N ILE A 212 -6.35 17.87 -4.10
CA ILE A 212 -7.23 16.78 -3.67
C ILE A 212 -7.49 15.76 -4.79
N LEU A 213 -7.49 16.20 -6.06
CA LEU A 213 -7.74 15.35 -7.22
C LEU A 213 -6.50 14.57 -7.69
N GLN A 214 -5.28 15.01 -7.36
CA GLN A 214 -4.03 14.32 -7.71
C GLN A 214 -3.97 12.82 -7.29
N PRO A 215 -4.30 12.42 -6.05
CA PRO A 215 -4.23 11.01 -5.65
C PRO A 215 -5.25 10.10 -6.37
N PHE A 216 -6.26 10.68 -7.03
CA PHE A 216 -7.21 9.92 -7.84
C PHE A 216 -6.65 9.57 -9.24
N GLY A 217 -5.80 10.44 -9.81
CA GLY A 217 -5.20 10.22 -11.12
C GLY A 217 -4.08 9.18 -11.09
N THR A 218 -3.25 9.17 -10.05
CA THR A 218 -2.11 8.24 -9.94
C THR A 218 -2.53 6.81 -9.64
N ARG A 219 -3.62 6.60 -8.87
CA ARG A 219 -4.18 5.27 -8.61
C ARG A 219 -4.77 4.56 -9.82
N LEU A 220 -5.14 5.29 -10.86
CA LEU A 220 -5.64 4.69 -12.10
C LEU A 220 -4.52 4.19 -13.02
N TRP A 221 -3.26 4.57 -12.77
CA TRP A 221 -2.14 4.37 -13.70
C TRP A 221 -0.93 3.64 -13.09
N GLN A 222 -0.93 3.37 -11.78
CA GLN A 222 0.08 2.50 -11.16
C GLN A 222 -0.51 1.11 -10.94
N ASP A 223 0.05 0.10 -11.60
CA ASP A 223 -0.19 -1.29 -11.22
C ASP A 223 0.25 -1.49 -9.77
N ASP A 224 -0.62 -2.08 -8.94
CA ASP A 224 -0.28 -2.41 -7.56
C ASP A 224 0.99 -3.28 -7.54
N PRO A 225 1.99 -2.95 -6.70
CA PRO A 225 3.17 -3.80 -6.58
C PRO A 225 2.73 -5.21 -6.16
N LEU A 226 3.28 -6.22 -6.85
CA LEU A 226 2.98 -7.62 -6.57
C LEU A 226 3.08 -7.92 -5.06
N PRO A 227 2.19 -8.75 -4.49
CA PRO A 227 2.29 -9.16 -3.10
C PRO A 227 3.68 -9.69 -2.76
N ARG A 228 4.12 -9.47 -1.53
CA ARG A 228 5.40 -10.02 -1.04
C ARG A 228 5.36 -11.54 -1.16
N GLY A 229 6.25 -12.10 -1.98
CA GLY A 229 6.28 -13.54 -2.29
C GLY A 229 5.79 -13.90 -3.70
N CYS A 230 5.32 -12.93 -4.48
CA CYS A 230 4.96 -13.13 -5.87
C CYS A 230 6.07 -12.68 -6.83
N ALA A 231 6.08 -13.30 -8.00
CA ALA A 231 6.87 -12.91 -9.16
C ALA A 231 6.10 -13.28 -10.43
N GLU A 232 6.27 -12.50 -11.49
CA GLU A 232 5.62 -12.71 -12.78
C GLU A 232 6.41 -13.65 -13.69
N GLY A 233 5.76 -14.10 -14.77
CA GLY A 233 6.36 -14.90 -15.83
C GLY A 233 5.79 -16.31 -15.90
N THR A 234 6.46 -17.17 -16.66
CA THR A 234 6.07 -18.57 -16.83
C THR A 234 7.12 -19.49 -16.22
N LEU A 235 6.68 -20.43 -15.40
CA LEU A 235 7.50 -21.53 -14.85
C LEU A 235 6.94 -22.86 -15.31
N THR A 236 7.79 -23.70 -15.89
CA THR A 236 7.43 -25.07 -16.26
C THR A 236 7.84 -26.03 -15.16
N ILE A 237 6.90 -26.82 -14.67
CA ILE A 237 7.11 -27.92 -13.74
C ILE A 237 7.07 -29.21 -14.53
N VAL A 238 8.12 -30.03 -14.42
CA VAL A 238 8.23 -31.33 -15.08
C VAL A 238 8.39 -32.46 -14.07
N GLY A 239 8.27 -33.72 -14.50
CA GLY A 239 8.65 -34.88 -13.68
C GLY A 239 7.48 -35.66 -13.06
N SER A 240 7.53 -35.89 -11.75
CA SER A 240 6.71 -36.86 -10.98
C SER A 240 5.25 -36.90 -11.42
N THR A 241 4.82 -38.05 -11.94
CA THR A 241 3.41 -38.30 -12.29
C THR A 241 2.58 -38.62 -11.06
N ALA A 242 3.20 -39.20 -10.02
CA ALA A 242 2.60 -39.42 -8.71
C ALA A 242 2.19 -38.10 -8.04
N PHE A 243 3.05 -37.08 -8.10
CA PHE A 243 2.81 -35.77 -7.48
C PHE A 243 2.04 -34.78 -8.38
N SER A 244 1.70 -35.18 -9.61
CA SER A 244 1.12 -34.28 -10.60
C SER A 244 -0.21 -33.62 -10.19
N PRO A 245 -1.13 -34.26 -9.43
CA PRO A 245 -2.32 -33.57 -8.93
C PRO A 245 -1.96 -32.41 -8.00
N VAL A 246 -0.99 -32.63 -7.09
CA VAL A 246 -0.51 -31.61 -6.16
C VAL A 246 0.15 -30.46 -6.92
N ALA A 247 1.04 -30.78 -7.86
CA ALA A 247 1.74 -29.77 -8.67
C ALA A 247 0.77 -28.88 -9.46
N ARG A 248 -0.31 -29.45 -10.01
CA ARG A 248 -1.35 -28.68 -10.72
C ARG A 248 -2.13 -27.77 -9.80
N ASP A 249 -2.56 -28.27 -8.65
CA ASP A 249 -3.31 -27.47 -7.67
C ASP A 249 -2.44 -26.34 -7.10
N LEU A 250 -1.17 -26.63 -6.80
CA LEU A 250 -0.18 -25.63 -6.37
C LEU A 250 0.07 -24.58 -7.46
N GLY A 251 0.21 -25.01 -8.71
CA GLY A 251 0.39 -24.10 -9.84
C GLY A 251 -0.81 -23.19 -10.07
N GLY A 252 -2.03 -23.75 -9.96
CA GLY A 252 -3.27 -23.00 -10.05
C GLY A 252 -3.47 -22.02 -8.89
N ALA A 253 -3.17 -22.45 -7.66
CA ALA A 253 -3.24 -21.60 -6.48
C ALA A 253 -2.24 -20.44 -6.56
N TYR A 254 -0.97 -20.72 -6.89
CA TYR A 254 0.05 -19.68 -7.07
C TYR A 254 -0.32 -18.69 -8.19
N GLY A 255 -0.80 -19.17 -9.33
CA GLY A 255 -1.24 -18.30 -10.43
C GLY A 255 -2.47 -17.46 -10.09
N SER A 256 -3.33 -17.93 -9.19
CA SER A 256 -4.48 -17.18 -8.68
C SER A 256 -4.06 -16.11 -7.67
N ASP A 257 -3.13 -16.45 -6.77
CA ASP A 257 -2.63 -15.55 -5.73
C ASP A 257 -1.66 -14.48 -6.29
N CYS A 258 -0.91 -14.83 -7.35
CA CYS A 258 0.11 -13.99 -7.96
C CYS A 258 -0.24 -13.63 -9.40
N ARG A 259 -0.85 -12.45 -9.59
CA ARG A 259 -1.19 -11.90 -10.91
C ARG A 259 0.03 -11.91 -11.82
N GLY A 260 -0.16 -12.37 -13.06
CA GLY A 260 0.90 -12.40 -14.09
C GLY A 260 1.89 -13.57 -13.96
N ALA A 261 1.72 -14.45 -12.97
CA ALA A 261 2.40 -15.74 -12.92
C ALA A 261 1.62 -16.82 -13.66
N ARG A 262 2.32 -17.68 -14.40
CA ARG A 262 1.77 -18.88 -15.04
C ARG A 262 2.64 -20.09 -14.70
N ILE A 263 2.02 -21.10 -14.10
CA ILE A 263 2.69 -22.36 -13.79
C ILE A 263 2.16 -23.44 -14.73
N GLU A 264 3.02 -23.99 -15.58
CA GLU A 264 2.69 -25.08 -16.51
C GLU A 264 3.18 -26.40 -15.95
N VAL A 265 2.33 -27.42 -15.85
CA VAL A 265 2.71 -28.73 -15.29
C VAL A 265 2.72 -29.80 -16.38
N ARG A 266 3.86 -30.45 -16.58
CA ARG A 266 4.10 -31.54 -17.53
C ARG A 266 4.53 -32.80 -16.77
N ALA A 267 3.57 -33.66 -16.50
CA ALA A 267 3.78 -34.89 -15.76
C ALA A 267 4.34 -35.98 -16.68
N GLU A 268 5.66 -36.04 -16.82
CA GLU A 268 6.36 -36.96 -17.73
C GLU A 268 7.10 -38.10 -17.02
N GLY A 269 7.18 -38.09 -15.69
CA GLY A 269 7.89 -39.07 -14.88
C GLY A 269 9.22 -38.54 -14.36
N SER A 270 9.58 -38.94 -13.15
CA SER A 270 10.63 -38.33 -12.33
C SER A 270 12.01 -38.25 -13.01
N GLY A 271 12.53 -39.39 -13.51
CA GLY A 271 13.84 -39.41 -14.18
C GLY A 271 13.83 -38.74 -15.56
N ARG A 272 12.67 -38.66 -16.25
CA ARG A 272 12.54 -37.84 -17.46
C ARG A 272 12.57 -36.35 -17.12
N GLY A 273 11.85 -35.96 -16.06
CA GLY A 273 11.81 -34.59 -15.56
C GLY A 273 13.16 -34.04 -15.14
N THR A 274 13.97 -34.81 -14.39
CA THR A 274 15.33 -34.36 -14.02
C THR A 274 16.22 -34.25 -15.26
N GLY A 275 16.08 -35.15 -16.23
CA GLY A 275 16.72 -35.05 -17.55
C GLY A 275 16.34 -33.78 -18.31
N THR A 276 15.05 -33.47 -18.42
CA THR A 276 14.55 -32.26 -19.09
C THR A 276 15.01 -30.98 -18.40
N LEU A 277 15.06 -30.96 -17.06
CA LEU A 277 15.63 -29.84 -16.31
C LEU A 277 17.12 -29.64 -16.61
N ARG A 278 17.88 -30.73 -16.73
CA ARG A 278 19.30 -30.69 -17.07
C ARG A 278 19.53 -30.14 -18.48
N GLU A 279 18.81 -30.67 -19.47
CA GLU A 279 18.84 -30.19 -20.86
C GLU A 279 18.50 -28.70 -20.93
N ALA A 280 17.45 -28.26 -20.23
CA ALA A 280 17.06 -26.86 -20.16
C ALA A 280 18.15 -25.98 -19.52
N GLY A 281 18.78 -26.45 -18.45
CA GLY A 281 19.88 -25.75 -17.78
C GLY A 281 21.13 -25.62 -18.63
N GLU A 282 21.51 -26.67 -19.36
CA GLU A 282 22.63 -26.64 -20.30
C GLU A 282 22.35 -25.70 -21.48
N ALA A 283 21.14 -25.75 -22.03
CA ALA A 283 20.70 -24.86 -23.11
C ALA A 283 20.64 -23.38 -22.70
N ALA A 284 20.43 -23.09 -21.42
CA ALA A 284 20.35 -21.72 -20.90
C ALA A 284 21.70 -20.98 -20.87
N LYS A 285 22.83 -21.65 -21.14
CA LYS A 285 24.18 -21.05 -21.30
C LYS A 285 24.56 -20.04 -20.19
N GLY A 286 24.25 -20.38 -18.95
CA GLY A 286 24.55 -19.55 -17.77
C GLY A 286 23.40 -18.67 -17.28
N ALA A 287 22.29 -18.57 -18.02
CA ALA A 287 21.03 -18.08 -17.47
C ALA A 287 20.36 -19.17 -16.61
N PHE A 288 19.47 -18.75 -15.70
CA PHE A 288 18.66 -19.69 -14.92
C PHE A 288 17.45 -20.15 -15.74
N PRO A 289 17.24 -21.46 -15.97
CA PRO A 289 16.09 -21.95 -16.71
C PRO A 289 14.80 -21.81 -15.88
N SER A 290 13.71 -21.37 -16.49
CA SER A 290 12.38 -21.35 -15.85
C SER A 290 11.75 -22.75 -15.79
N TYR A 291 12.47 -23.70 -15.18
CA TYR A 291 12.07 -25.09 -14.98
C TYR A 291 12.28 -25.52 -13.52
N VAL A 292 11.38 -26.36 -13.02
CA VAL A 292 11.52 -27.15 -11.80
C VAL A 292 11.15 -28.59 -12.12
N ALA A 293 11.92 -29.56 -11.65
CA ALA A 293 11.58 -30.98 -11.79
C ALA A 293 11.11 -31.53 -10.45
N PHE A 294 9.85 -31.97 -10.35
CA PHE A 294 9.43 -32.78 -9.21
C PHE A 294 9.85 -34.24 -9.42
N SER A 295 10.23 -34.91 -8.36
CA SER A 295 10.70 -36.30 -8.41
C SER A 295 10.31 -37.03 -7.13
N ASP A 296 9.67 -38.19 -7.29
CA ASP A 296 9.26 -39.09 -6.20
C ASP A 296 10.35 -40.13 -5.85
N GLY A 297 11.61 -39.69 -5.98
CA GLY A 297 12.83 -40.46 -5.78
C GLY A 297 14.06 -39.58 -6.06
N PRO A 298 15.26 -40.02 -5.68
CA PRO A 298 16.48 -39.26 -5.95
C PRO A 298 16.77 -39.17 -7.46
N ASP A 299 17.53 -38.15 -7.86
CA ASP A 299 18.09 -38.09 -9.22
C ASP A 299 19.03 -39.28 -9.45
N GLY A 300 18.65 -40.16 -10.39
CA GLY A 300 19.39 -41.39 -10.66
C GLY A 300 20.78 -41.18 -11.27
N GLU A 301 21.05 -39.99 -11.82
CA GLU A 301 22.36 -39.63 -12.39
C GLU A 301 23.30 -38.96 -11.38
N GLY A 302 22.77 -38.45 -10.25
CA GLY A 302 23.56 -37.78 -9.21
C GLY A 302 24.23 -36.48 -9.69
N ASP A 303 23.59 -35.74 -10.59
CA ASP A 303 24.19 -34.52 -11.15
C ASP A 303 24.34 -33.43 -10.07
N PRO A 304 25.57 -32.99 -9.73
CA PRO A 304 25.80 -32.00 -8.69
C PRO A 304 25.23 -30.62 -9.02
N LYS A 305 24.87 -30.35 -10.28
CA LYS A 305 24.20 -29.10 -10.67
C LYS A 305 22.73 -29.10 -10.28
N LEU A 306 22.07 -30.25 -10.17
CA LEU A 306 20.71 -30.32 -9.69
C LEU A 306 20.69 -30.12 -8.17
N LYS A 307 19.94 -29.12 -7.72
CA LYS A 307 19.79 -28.81 -6.29
C LYS A 307 18.46 -29.36 -5.81
N GLU A 308 18.54 -30.27 -4.86
CA GLU A 308 17.37 -30.91 -4.25
C GLU A 308 16.74 -30.00 -3.18
N HIS A 309 15.42 -29.90 -3.22
CA HIS A 309 14.61 -29.30 -2.17
C HIS A 309 13.54 -30.31 -1.74
N LEU A 310 13.51 -30.67 -0.45
CA LEU A 310 12.51 -31.60 0.07
C LEU A 310 11.14 -30.91 0.17
N VAL A 311 10.12 -31.49 -0.46
CA VAL A 311 8.78 -30.90 -0.58
C VAL A 311 7.81 -31.59 0.35
N ALA A 312 7.69 -32.92 0.24
CA ALA A 312 6.76 -33.71 1.02
C ALA A 312 7.24 -35.17 1.14
N LEU A 313 6.65 -35.95 2.05
CA LEU A 313 6.69 -37.41 1.97
C LEU A 313 5.44 -37.92 1.27
N SER A 314 5.64 -38.75 0.25
CA SER A 314 4.60 -39.48 -0.46
C SER A 314 4.46 -40.88 0.08
N VAL A 315 3.21 -41.34 0.19
CA VAL A 315 2.87 -42.72 0.55
C VAL A 315 2.38 -43.44 -0.70
N PHE A 316 2.85 -44.67 -0.90
CA PHE A 316 2.46 -45.49 -2.04
C PHE A 316 1.74 -46.76 -1.58
N THR A 317 0.97 -47.35 -2.47
CA THR A 317 0.25 -48.58 -2.19
C THR A 317 0.34 -49.54 -3.35
N ILE A 318 0.17 -50.82 -3.04
CA ILE A 318 -0.16 -51.82 -4.03
C ILE A 318 -1.61 -51.65 -4.45
N VAL A 319 -1.86 -51.87 -5.72
CA VAL A 319 -3.17 -51.82 -6.33
C VAL A 319 -3.37 -53.12 -7.09
N VAL A 320 -4.43 -53.84 -6.77
CA VAL A 320 -4.80 -55.07 -7.48
C VAL A 320 -6.16 -54.90 -8.16
N ASN A 321 -6.37 -55.62 -9.25
CA ASN A 321 -7.67 -55.67 -9.91
C ASN A 321 -8.76 -56.17 -8.94
N LYS A 322 -10.01 -55.67 -9.09
CA LYS A 322 -11.16 -56.08 -8.26
C LYS A 322 -11.38 -57.59 -8.12
N ASP A 323 -10.94 -58.38 -9.10
CA ASP A 323 -11.09 -59.83 -9.11
C ASP A 323 -10.07 -60.53 -8.18
N VAL A 324 -8.99 -59.85 -7.79
CA VAL A 324 -8.03 -60.29 -6.77
C VAL A 324 -8.53 -59.87 -5.39
N ARG A 325 -9.20 -60.78 -4.68
CA ARG A 325 -9.90 -60.48 -3.41
C ARG A 325 -9.04 -60.67 -2.15
N LEU A 326 -7.72 -60.64 -2.29
CA LEU A 326 -6.79 -60.73 -1.15
C LEU A 326 -6.78 -59.38 -0.40
N PRO A 327 -7.14 -59.34 0.89
CA PRO A 327 -7.13 -58.09 1.67
C PRO A 327 -5.73 -57.70 2.16
N ASP A 328 -4.78 -58.61 2.07
CA ASP A 328 -3.43 -58.51 2.63
C ASP A 328 -2.46 -59.22 1.69
N LEU A 329 -1.26 -58.65 1.53
CA LEU A 329 -0.13 -59.29 0.86
C LEU A 329 1.09 -59.10 1.75
N SER A 330 1.84 -60.17 1.98
CA SER A 330 3.11 -60.03 2.68
C SER A 330 4.19 -59.44 1.75
N LEU A 331 5.25 -58.89 2.33
CA LEU A 331 6.41 -58.46 1.54
C LEU A 331 7.03 -59.61 0.75
N ASP A 332 7.01 -60.82 1.30
CA ASP A 332 7.52 -62.01 0.61
C ASP A 332 6.61 -62.44 -0.55
N ASP A 333 5.29 -62.25 -0.44
CA ASP A 333 4.36 -62.44 -1.55
C ASP A 333 4.68 -61.48 -2.69
N LEU A 334 4.89 -60.20 -2.38
CA LEU A 334 5.26 -59.19 -3.38
C LEU A 334 6.58 -59.53 -4.06
N ARG A 335 7.61 -59.91 -3.29
CA ARG A 335 8.89 -60.39 -3.83
C ARG A 335 8.72 -61.64 -4.68
N GLY A 336 7.80 -62.54 -4.33
CA GLY A 336 7.49 -63.74 -5.10
C GLY A 336 6.80 -63.42 -6.43
N LEU A 337 5.82 -62.53 -6.40
CA LEU A 337 5.07 -62.05 -7.57
C LEU A 337 5.99 -61.32 -8.55
N TYR A 338 6.74 -60.32 -8.08
CA TYR A 338 7.59 -59.49 -8.93
C TYR A 338 8.90 -60.15 -9.37
N ALA A 339 9.33 -61.23 -8.71
CA ALA A 339 10.38 -62.12 -9.20
C ALA A 339 9.87 -63.18 -10.20
N GLY A 340 8.57 -63.23 -10.46
CA GLY A 340 7.94 -64.23 -11.34
C GLY A 340 7.92 -65.65 -10.79
N ARG A 341 8.20 -65.84 -9.50
CA ARG A 341 8.08 -67.15 -8.81
C ARG A 341 6.62 -67.52 -8.55
N ILE A 342 5.79 -66.51 -8.32
CA ILE A 342 4.34 -66.63 -8.19
C ILE A 342 3.73 -66.13 -9.50
N THR A 343 3.14 -67.04 -10.26
CA THR A 343 2.60 -66.80 -11.61
C THR A 343 1.07 -66.86 -11.65
N ASN A 344 0.42 -67.37 -10.60
CA ASN A 344 -1.03 -67.41 -10.46
C ASN A 344 -1.43 -67.11 -9.01
N TRP A 345 -2.48 -66.32 -8.84
CA TRP A 345 -2.98 -65.89 -7.53
C TRP A 345 -3.39 -67.05 -6.63
N ARG A 346 -3.81 -68.21 -7.17
CA ARG A 346 -4.15 -69.41 -6.38
C ARG A 346 -2.98 -70.02 -5.62
N GLN A 347 -1.75 -69.63 -5.95
CA GLN A 347 -0.55 -70.03 -5.21
C GLN A 347 -0.45 -69.30 -3.86
N LEU A 348 -1.22 -68.21 -3.69
CA LEU A 348 -1.37 -67.52 -2.41
C LEU A 348 -2.62 -68.03 -1.67
N PRO A 349 -2.57 -68.18 -0.33
CA PRO A 349 -3.72 -68.59 0.46
C PRO A 349 -4.93 -67.67 0.24
N GLY A 350 -6.07 -68.26 -0.15
CA GLY A 350 -7.31 -67.53 -0.42
C GLY A 350 -7.32 -66.75 -1.75
N GLY A 351 -6.28 -66.90 -2.58
CA GLY A 351 -6.21 -66.24 -3.88
C GLY A 351 -7.08 -66.93 -4.95
N PRO A 352 -7.63 -66.17 -5.91
CA PRO A 352 -8.43 -66.72 -7.01
C PRO A 352 -7.57 -67.48 -8.03
N ASP A 353 -8.17 -68.38 -8.81
CA ASP A 353 -7.51 -68.96 -9.99
C ASP A 353 -7.44 -67.95 -11.14
N LEU A 354 -6.47 -67.05 -11.06
CA LEU A 354 -6.19 -66.02 -12.05
C LEU A 354 -4.69 -65.92 -12.29
N PRO A 355 -4.23 -65.85 -13.55
CA PRO A 355 -2.83 -65.58 -13.83
C PRO A 355 -2.44 -64.19 -13.33
N VAL A 356 -1.24 -64.08 -12.78
CA VAL A 356 -0.66 -62.82 -12.31
C VAL A 356 -0.25 -61.98 -13.52
N ARG A 357 -0.65 -60.72 -13.54
CA ARG A 357 -0.25 -59.74 -14.55
C ARG A 357 0.39 -58.53 -13.87
N LEU A 358 1.68 -58.35 -14.06
CA LEU A 358 2.43 -57.25 -13.46
C LEU A 358 2.30 -56.00 -14.36
N VAL A 359 1.69 -54.95 -13.83
CA VAL A 359 1.57 -53.65 -14.46
C VAL A 359 2.52 -52.71 -13.73
N SER A 360 3.71 -52.52 -14.31
CA SER A 360 4.79 -51.74 -13.72
C SER A 360 4.97 -50.41 -14.45
N ARG A 361 5.84 -49.56 -13.91
CA ARG A 361 6.28 -48.32 -14.54
C ARG A 361 7.58 -48.51 -15.31
N ASP A 362 7.83 -47.63 -16.26
CA ASP A 362 9.10 -47.60 -16.99
C ASP A 362 10.30 -47.35 -16.06
N ALA A 363 11.50 -47.70 -16.51
CA ALA A 363 12.73 -47.64 -15.70
C ALA A 363 13.12 -46.23 -15.22
N LYS A 364 12.56 -45.16 -15.80
CA LYS A 364 12.80 -43.77 -15.36
C LYS A 364 11.77 -43.29 -14.33
N SER A 365 10.88 -44.16 -13.85
CA SER A 365 9.90 -43.83 -12.83
C SER A 365 10.51 -43.84 -11.43
N GLY A 366 10.43 -42.73 -10.70
CA GLY A 366 10.85 -42.70 -9.29
C GLY A 366 10.02 -43.67 -8.44
N THR A 367 8.70 -43.72 -8.63
CA THR A 367 7.84 -44.72 -7.94
C THR A 367 8.33 -46.16 -8.09
N ARG A 368 8.86 -46.53 -9.26
CA ARG A 368 9.43 -47.88 -9.49
C ARG A 368 10.71 -48.06 -8.69
N GLY A 369 11.62 -47.09 -8.75
CA GLY A 369 12.85 -47.13 -7.96
C GLY A 369 12.57 -47.27 -6.45
N VAL A 370 11.57 -46.56 -5.95
CA VAL A 370 11.11 -46.69 -4.56
C VAL A 370 10.56 -48.09 -4.27
N PHE A 371 9.74 -48.63 -5.17
CA PHE A 371 9.16 -49.96 -5.02
C PHE A 371 10.24 -51.05 -5.02
N GLU A 372 11.17 -51.01 -5.97
CA GLU A 372 12.31 -51.91 -6.07
C GLU A 372 13.21 -51.81 -4.84
N GLY A 373 13.53 -50.60 -4.38
CA GLY A 373 14.43 -50.37 -3.25
C GLY A 373 13.82 -50.71 -1.88
N ARG A 374 12.62 -50.21 -1.59
CA ARG A 374 12.01 -50.30 -0.24
C ARG A 374 11.14 -51.53 -0.02
N VAL A 375 10.53 -52.07 -1.07
CA VAL A 375 9.57 -53.17 -0.96
C VAL A 375 10.19 -54.47 -1.43
N LEU A 376 10.73 -54.48 -2.66
CA LEU A 376 11.29 -55.69 -3.25
C LEU A 376 12.69 -56.02 -2.71
N GLY A 377 13.52 -55.01 -2.47
CA GLY A 377 14.95 -55.18 -2.17
C GLY A 377 15.76 -55.62 -3.39
N GLY A 378 15.29 -55.29 -4.59
CA GLY A 378 15.87 -55.70 -5.86
C GLY A 378 14.99 -55.32 -7.05
N ASN A 379 15.51 -55.55 -8.25
CA ASN A 379 14.84 -55.19 -9.49
C ASN A 379 13.66 -56.11 -9.81
N GLU A 380 12.64 -55.57 -10.47
CA GLU A 380 11.59 -56.38 -11.09
C GLU A 380 12.15 -57.25 -12.24
N ILE A 381 11.42 -58.31 -12.61
CA ILE A 381 11.74 -59.08 -13.83
C ILE A 381 11.71 -58.18 -15.09
N SER A 382 12.44 -58.61 -16.12
CA SER A 382 12.44 -57.95 -17.43
C SER A 382 11.03 -57.79 -18.00
N ARG A 383 10.83 -56.78 -18.85
CA ARG A 383 9.58 -56.59 -19.58
C ARG A 383 9.28 -57.79 -20.47
N THR A 384 8.13 -58.41 -20.28
CA THR A 384 7.66 -59.60 -21.01
C THR A 384 6.36 -59.36 -21.76
N SER A 385 5.84 -58.13 -21.81
CA SER A 385 4.63 -57.80 -22.55
C SER A 385 4.66 -56.34 -23.02
N ASP A 386 4.16 -56.10 -24.22
CA ASP A 386 4.02 -54.76 -24.80
C ASP A 386 2.60 -54.19 -24.63
N ASN A 387 1.63 -55.02 -24.21
CA ASN A 387 0.20 -54.66 -24.14
C ASN A 387 -0.47 -55.04 -22.81
N CYS A 388 0.31 -55.46 -21.81
CA CYS A 388 -0.15 -55.88 -20.48
C CYS A 388 -1.07 -57.11 -20.44
N ARG A 389 -1.25 -57.83 -21.56
CA ARG A 389 -2.22 -58.93 -21.66
C ARG A 389 -1.59 -60.22 -22.15
N THR A 390 -0.74 -60.13 -23.16
CA THR A 390 -0.10 -61.29 -23.80
C THR A 390 1.41 -61.26 -23.59
N PRO A 391 2.05 -62.42 -23.36
CA PRO A 391 3.50 -62.49 -23.32
C PRO A 391 4.11 -62.13 -24.69
N LYS A 392 5.32 -61.58 -24.66
CA LYS A 392 6.09 -61.17 -25.84
C LYS A 392 6.74 -62.37 -26.51
N PHE A 393 7.21 -63.33 -25.72
CA PHE A 393 7.79 -64.58 -26.17
C PHE A 393 7.11 -65.78 -25.50
N ALA A 394 7.10 -66.93 -26.19
CA ALA A 394 6.49 -68.16 -25.65
C ALA A 394 7.14 -68.66 -24.34
N LYS A 395 8.40 -68.27 -24.08
CA LYS A 395 9.12 -68.59 -22.85
C LYS A 395 8.70 -67.73 -21.65
N ASP A 396 7.99 -66.63 -21.88
CA ASP A 396 7.62 -65.69 -20.82
C ASP A 396 6.40 -66.23 -20.08
N THR A 397 6.63 -66.75 -18.87
CA THR A 397 5.59 -67.40 -18.05
C THR A 397 4.75 -66.41 -17.23
N VAL A 398 5.25 -65.19 -17.06
CA VAL A 398 4.56 -64.09 -16.37
C VAL A 398 4.47 -62.89 -17.30
N VAL A 399 3.29 -62.28 -17.38
CA VAL A 399 3.07 -61.04 -18.13
C VAL A 399 3.49 -59.87 -17.26
N ARG A 400 4.50 -59.12 -17.70
CA ARG A 400 4.91 -57.84 -17.14
C ARG A 400 5.01 -56.80 -18.24
N CYS A 401 4.25 -55.71 -18.11
CA CYS A 401 4.35 -54.55 -18.97
C CYS A 401 4.84 -53.33 -18.19
N GLU A 402 5.28 -52.32 -18.93
CA GLU A 402 5.76 -51.04 -18.39
C GLU A 402 4.92 -49.91 -18.99
N LEU A 403 4.49 -48.97 -18.14
CA LEU A 403 3.68 -47.81 -18.50
C LEU A 403 4.33 -46.51 -18.01
N ASP A 404 4.01 -45.40 -18.67
CA ASP A 404 4.72 -44.14 -18.49
C ASP A 404 4.17 -43.30 -17.34
N SER A 405 2.94 -43.57 -16.87
CA SER A 405 2.27 -42.76 -15.83
C SER A 405 1.53 -43.56 -14.76
N THR A 406 1.39 -42.97 -13.57
CA THR A 406 0.57 -43.50 -12.46
C THR A 406 -0.88 -43.75 -12.90
N GLN A 407 -1.44 -42.85 -13.69
CA GLN A 407 -2.83 -42.95 -14.15
C GLN A 407 -3.04 -44.11 -15.15
N GLU A 408 -2.05 -44.40 -15.99
CA GLU A 408 -2.12 -45.55 -16.89
C GLU A 408 -2.02 -46.88 -16.14
N VAL A 409 -1.16 -46.96 -15.12
CA VAL A 409 -1.09 -48.14 -14.23
C VAL A 409 -2.45 -48.39 -13.58
N LEU A 410 -3.03 -47.39 -12.92
CA LEU A 410 -4.33 -47.51 -12.26
C LEU A 410 -5.44 -47.97 -13.22
N LYS A 411 -5.54 -47.34 -14.39
CA LYS A 411 -6.52 -47.71 -15.43
C LYS A 411 -6.30 -49.12 -15.97
N THR A 412 -5.04 -49.52 -16.16
CA THR A 412 -4.71 -50.84 -16.72
C THR A 412 -4.98 -51.94 -15.71
N VAL A 413 -4.63 -51.73 -14.44
CA VAL A 413 -4.96 -52.66 -13.35
C VAL A 413 -6.47 -52.82 -13.22
N ALA A 414 -7.24 -51.73 -13.23
CA ALA A 414 -8.70 -51.77 -13.17
C ALA A 414 -9.33 -52.64 -14.29
N ARG A 415 -8.78 -52.61 -15.50
CA ARG A 415 -9.34 -53.27 -16.69
C ARG A 415 -8.77 -54.65 -16.98
N THR A 416 -7.82 -55.12 -16.17
CA THR A 416 -7.06 -56.34 -16.46
C THR A 416 -7.22 -57.33 -15.31
N PRO A 417 -8.03 -58.40 -15.48
CA PRO A 417 -8.19 -59.43 -14.46
C PRO A 417 -6.85 -60.02 -14.02
N GLY A 418 -6.67 -60.21 -12.71
CA GLY A 418 -5.42 -60.71 -12.14
C GLY A 418 -4.24 -59.72 -12.17
N ALA A 419 -4.47 -58.46 -12.55
CA ALA A 419 -3.41 -57.46 -12.54
C ALA A 419 -3.06 -56.96 -11.14
N ILE A 420 -1.78 -56.66 -10.95
CA ILE A 420 -1.20 -55.96 -9.81
C ILE A 420 -0.30 -54.84 -10.34
N GLY A 421 -0.35 -53.70 -9.67
CA GLY A 421 0.57 -52.59 -9.87
C GLY A 421 0.73 -51.81 -8.57
N TYR A 422 1.27 -50.60 -8.68
CA TYR A 422 1.49 -49.70 -7.56
C TYR A 422 1.24 -48.25 -7.97
N ALA A 423 0.84 -47.42 -7.01
CA ALA A 423 0.55 -46.02 -7.23
C ALA A 423 0.68 -45.21 -5.94
N GLU A 424 0.74 -43.89 -6.08
CA GLU A 424 0.55 -42.95 -4.97
C GLU A 424 -0.84 -43.17 -4.35
N LEU A 425 -0.89 -43.11 -3.01
CA LEU A 425 -2.04 -43.52 -2.20
C LEU A 425 -3.34 -42.83 -2.59
N ARG A 426 -3.39 -41.50 -2.69
CA ARG A 426 -4.64 -40.78 -3.02
C ARG A 426 -5.14 -41.09 -4.42
N SER A 427 -4.24 -41.18 -5.39
CA SER A 427 -4.58 -41.56 -6.75
C SER A 427 -5.18 -42.98 -6.79
N ALA A 428 -4.64 -43.88 -5.96
CA ALA A 428 -5.14 -45.24 -5.80
C ALA A 428 -6.50 -45.29 -5.08
N GLU A 429 -6.69 -44.52 -3.99
CA GLU A 429 -7.97 -44.38 -3.27
C GLU A 429 -9.08 -43.84 -4.19
N GLY A 430 -8.76 -42.80 -4.96
CA GLY A 430 -9.68 -42.25 -5.96
C GLY A 430 -10.09 -43.29 -7.00
N SER A 431 -9.16 -44.14 -7.45
CA SER A 431 -9.46 -45.24 -8.37
C SER A 431 -10.27 -46.37 -7.71
N ALA A 432 -10.01 -46.65 -6.42
CA ALA A 432 -10.70 -47.68 -5.66
C ALA A 432 -12.16 -47.32 -5.35
N THR A 433 -12.51 -46.03 -5.34
CA THR A 433 -13.89 -45.55 -5.12
C THR A 433 -14.88 -46.13 -6.15
N GLY A 434 -14.42 -46.41 -7.38
CA GLY A 434 -15.23 -47.07 -8.41
C GLY A 434 -15.42 -48.59 -8.22
N GLY A 435 -14.71 -49.20 -7.28
CA GLY A 435 -14.78 -50.64 -6.99
C GLY A 435 -14.03 -51.55 -7.98
N ASP A 436 -13.37 -50.98 -8.99
CA ASP A 436 -12.64 -51.72 -10.03
C ASP A 436 -11.22 -52.14 -9.62
N VAL A 437 -10.70 -51.54 -8.56
CA VAL A 437 -9.41 -51.89 -7.95
C VAL A 437 -9.55 -52.04 -6.44
N ARG A 438 -8.62 -52.77 -5.84
CA ARG A 438 -8.51 -52.98 -4.39
C ARG A 438 -7.10 -52.61 -3.94
N LEU A 439 -7.00 -52.15 -2.69
CA LEU A 439 -5.74 -51.75 -2.05
C LEU A 439 -5.45 -52.73 -0.91
N PRO A 440 -4.69 -53.82 -1.15
CA PRO A 440 -4.33 -54.75 -0.08
C PRO A 440 -3.40 -54.06 0.92
N ARG A 441 -3.53 -54.45 2.19
CA ARG A 441 -2.54 -54.10 3.22
C ARG A 441 -1.23 -54.84 2.96
N LEU A 442 -0.13 -54.28 3.50
CA LEU A 442 1.19 -54.91 3.45
C LEU A 442 1.56 -55.40 4.84
N ASP A 443 1.78 -56.70 5.01
CA ASP A 443 2.04 -57.33 6.32
C ASP A 443 1.04 -56.89 7.41
N GLY A 444 -0.26 -56.89 7.11
CA GLY A 444 -1.30 -56.42 8.04
C GLY A 444 -1.42 -54.91 8.19
N ARG A 445 -0.58 -54.09 7.54
CA ARG A 445 -0.54 -52.63 7.70
C ARG A 445 -1.16 -51.91 6.50
N ALA A 446 -2.08 -51.00 6.79
CA ALA A 446 -2.66 -50.14 5.77
C ALA A 446 -1.75 -48.94 5.47
N PRO A 447 -1.66 -48.50 4.20
CA PRO A 447 -0.95 -47.27 3.84
C PRO A 447 -1.65 -46.06 4.49
N SER A 448 -0.88 -45.21 5.16
CA SER A 448 -1.36 -43.92 5.66
C SER A 448 -0.19 -43.00 6.01
N ILE A 449 -0.45 -41.70 6.09
CA ILE A 449 0.52 -40.72 6.61
C ILE A 449 1.01 -41.12 8.00
N GLU A 450 0.10 -41.56 8.88
CA GLU A 450 0.46 -41.96 10.25
C GLU A 450 1.36 -43.19 10.27
N ALA A 451 1.13 -44.16 9.38
CA ALA A 451 1.99 -45.32 9.25
C ALA A 451 3.39 -44.97 8.74
N VAL A 452 3.53 -43.91 7.94
CA VAL A 452 4.84 -43.37 7.54
C VAL A 452 5.52 -42.63 8.69
N ARG A 453 4.78 -41.80 9.44
CA ARG A 453 5.31 -41.14 10.64
C ARG A 453 5.86 -42.13 11.66
N THR A 454 5.11 -43.21 11.90
CA THR A 454 5.49 -44.27 12.84
C THR A 454 6.42 -45.33 12.23
N ARG A 455 6.77 -45.21 10.94
CA ARG A 455 7.63 -46.16 10.19
C ARG A 455 7.14 -47.60 10.25
N THR A 456 5.82 -47.77 10.31
CA THR A 456 5.17 -49.09 10.37
C THR A 456 4.72 -49.57 8.99
N TYR A 457 4.89 -48.77 7.95
CA TYR A 457 4.57 -49.12 6.57
C TYR A 457 5.79 -48.86 5.66
N PRO A 458 6.15 -49.78 4.73
CA PRO A 458 7.44 -49.75 4.06
C PRO A 458 7.48 -48.91 2.77
N PHE A 459 6.33 -48.62 2.16
CA PHE A 459 6.29 -48.09 0.79
C PHE A 459 5.98 -46.58 0.74
N TRP A 460 7.02 -45.76 0.86
CA TRP A 460 6.95 -44.30 0.94
C TRP A 460 8.30 -43.68 0.53
N GLU A 461 8.33 -42.43 0.07
CA GLU A 461 9.57 -41.71 -0.32
C GLU A 461 9.36 -40.20 -0.25
N PRO A 462 10.40 -39.37 -0.04
CA PRO A 462 10.31 -37.93 -0.27
C PRO A 462 10.05 -37.59 -1.74
N GLU A 463 9.24 -36.56 -1.92
CA GLU A 463 9.15 -35.76 -3.13
C GLU A 463 10.17 -34.63 -3.07
N TYR A 464 10.95 -34.54 -4.13
CA TYR A 464 11.97 -33.52 -4.32
C TYR A 464 11.48 -32.52 -5.36
N ALA A 465 11.71 -31.23 -5.12
CA ALA A 465 11.76 -30.21 -6.16
C ALA A 465 13.23 -29.96 -6.52
N TYR A 466 13.61 -30.32 -7.73
CA TYR A 466 14.93 -30.04 -8.27
C TYR A 466 14.95 -28.73 -9.04
N THR A 467 15.99 -27.92 -8.80
CA THR A 467 16.35 -26.77 -9.64
C THR A 467 17.70 -26.99 -10.31
N TYR A 468 17.92 -26.36 -11.47
CA TYR A 468 19.24 -26.32 -12.08
C TYR A 468 20.07 -25.20 -11.43
N THR A 469 21.01 -25.56 -10.57
CA THR A 469 21.75 -24.64 -9.69
C THR A 469 20.81 -23.87 -8.74
N ARG A 470 21.31 -22.83 -8.06
CA ARG A 470 20.53 -22.03 -7.11
C ARG A 470 19.71 -20.97 -7.86
N PRO A 471 18.37 -20.91 -7.67
CA PRO A 471 17.55 -19.87 -8.31
C PRO A 471 17.91 -18.47 -7.79
N PRO A 472 17.82 -17.43 -8.65
CA PRO A 472 17.91 -16.05 -8.18
C PRO A 472 16.78 -15.73 -7.18
N ALA A 473 17.08 -15.00 -6.10
CA ALA A 473 16.15 -14.80 -4.97
C ALA A 473 14.80 -14.13 -5.32
N ASN A 474 14.76 -13.36 -6.41
CA ASN A 474 13.57 -12.68 -6.91
C ASN A 474 12.97 -13.34 -8.16
N SER A 475 13.47 -14.51 -8.55
CA SER A 475 12.90 -15.27 -9.67
C SER A 475 11.57 -15.91 -9.30
N LEU A 476 10.72 -16.13 -10.30
CA LEU A 476 9.49 -16.92 -10.18
C LEU A 476 9.75 -18.29 -9.55
N THR A 477 10.84 -18.98 -9.92
CA THR A 477 11.21 -20.26 -9.32
C THR A 477 11.46 -20.16 -7.82
N SER A 478 12.25 -19.18 -7.38
CA SER A 478 12.50 -18.99 -5.93
C SER A 478 11.20 -18.69 -5.18
N LYS A 479 10.36 -17.81 -5.72
CA LYS A 479 9.07 -17.44 -5.12
C LYS A 479 8.08 -18.61 -5.07
N PHE A 480 8.05 -19.43 -6.12
CA PHE A 480 7.25 -20.65 -6.14
C PHE A 480 7.74 -21.66 -5.10
N LEU A 481 9.05 -21.89 -4.96
CA LEU A 481 9.60 -22.76 -3.91
C LEU A 481 9.27 -22.25 -2.50
N ASP A 482 9.35 -20.93 -2.26
CA ASP A 482 8.91 -20.33 -0.99
C ASP A 482 7.41 -20.57 -0.76
N TYR A 483 6.59 -20.46 -1.80
CA TYR A 483 5.15 -20.72 -1.73
C TYR A 483 4.83 -22.19 -1.39
N LEU A 484 5.58 -23.16 -1.93
CA LEU A 484 5.47 -24.57 -1.53
C LEU A 484 5.69 -24.75 -0.02
N ALA A 485 6.61 -23.97 0.55
CA ALA A 485 6.93 -24.01 1.97
C ALA A 485 5.97 -23.17 2.84
N GLY A 486 5.14 -22.32 2.25
CA GLY A 486 4.14 -21.49 2.93
C GLY A 486 2.84 -22.23 3.26
N ASP A 487 1.92 -21.55 3.95
CA ASP A 487 0.70 -22.16 4.48
C ASP A 487 -0.21 -22.73 3.37
N THR A 488 -0.43 -21.98 2.28
CA THR A 488 -1.23 -22.46 1.15
C THR A 488 -0.59 -23.71 0.52
N GLY A 489 0.73 -23.70 0.32
CA GLY A 489 1.46 -24.84 -0.21
C GLY A 489 1.31 -26.09 0.66
N ARG A 490 1.52 -25.96 1.97
CA ARG A 490 1.34 -27.04 2.95
C ARG A 490 -0.08 -27.60 2.93
N ASN A 491 -1.10 -26.74 2.94
CA ASN A 491 -2.50 -27.15 2.94
C ASN A 491 -2.86 -27.94 1.67
N VAL A 492 -2.36 -27.54 0.51
CA VAL A 492 -2.57 -28.28 -0.74
C VAL A 492 -1.88 -29.65 -0.68
N ILE A 493 -0.64 -29.71 -0.21
CA ILE A 493 0.13 -30.96 -0.03
C ILE A 493 -0.62 -31.93 0.90
N GLU A 494 -1.08 -31.46 2.06
CA GLU A 494 -1.81 -32.28 3.05
C GLU A 494 -3.18 -32.74 2.54
N LYS A 495 -3.90 -31.88 1.82
CA LYS A 495 -5.18 -32.22 1.19
C LYS A 495 -5.02 -33.41 0.24
N HIS A 496 -3.90 -33.48 -0.48
CA HIS A 496 -3.54 -34.61 -1.33
C HIS A 496 -2.85 -35.76 -0.57
N GLY A 497 -2.94 -35.82 0.77
CA GLY A 497 -2.47 -36.98 1.54
C GLY A 497 -0.96 -37.12 1.63
N HIS A 498 -0.20 -36.07 1.33
CA HIS A 498 1.25 -36.05 1.50
C HIS A 498 1.63 -35.32 2.79
N LEU A 499 2.84 -35.60 3.30
CA LEU A 499 3.33 -34.96 4.51
C LEU A 499 4.32 -33.82 4.17
N PRO A 500 3.99 -32.52 4.36
CA PRO A 500 4.86 -31.43 3.92
C PRO A 500 6.17 -31.40 4.73
N CYS A 501 7.30 -31.31 4.03
CA CYS A 501 8.62 -31.26 4.67
C CYS A 501 8.97 -29.88 5.24
N SER A 502 8.23 -28.83 4.85
CA SER A 502 8.41 -27.47 5.38
C SER A 502 7.90 -27.30 6.81
N VAL A 503 7.06 -28.22 7.29
CA VAL A 503 6.53 -28.25 8.66
C VAL A 503 7.62 -28.79 9.61
N PRO A 504 8.00 -28.05 10.68
CA PRO A 504 9.10 -28.42 11.57
C PRO A 504 9.03 -29.85 12.13
N GLU A 505 7.83 -30.29 12.51
CA GLU A 505 7.57 -31.63 13.06
C GLU A 505 7.85 -32.75 12.05
N ASN A 506 7.85 -32.43 10.74
CA ASN A 506 8.04 -33.38 9.65
C ASN A 506 9.49 -33.41 9.14
N GLN A 507 10.29 -32.36 9.42
CA GLN A 507 11.64 -32.20 8.89
C GLN A 507 12.55 -33.38 9.22
N GLY A 508 12.49 -33.90 10.45
CA GLY A 508 13.27 -35.06 10.85
C GLY A 508 12.93 -36.32 10.03
N ALA A 509 11.66 -36.54 9.74
CA ALA A 509 11.23 -37.66 8.90
C ALA A 509 11.69 -37.48 7.44
N CYS A 510 11.55 -36.27 6.89
CA CYS A 510 12.01 -35.97 5.54
C CYS A 510 13.54 -36.08 5.37
N GLN A 511 14.31 -35.58 6.34
CA GLN A 511 15.77 -35.65 6.29
C GLN A 511 16.29 -37.07 6.46
N LEU A 512 15.73 -37.85 7.39
CA LEU A 512 16.12 -39.25 7.58
C LEU A 512 15.81 -40.09 6.35
N ALA A 513 14.67 -39.84 5.71
CA ALA A 513 14.31 -40.48 4.46
C ALA A 513 15.27 -40.17 3.32
N ALA A 514 15.68 -38.91 3.21
CA ALA A 514 16.69 -38.48 2.25
C ALA A 514 18.10 -38.94 2.64
N GLY A 515 18.34 -39.32 3.91
CA GLY A 515 19.65 -39.69 4.46
C GLY A 515 19.91 -41.21 4.50
N THR A 516 18.89 -42.06 4.35
CA THR A 516 19.02 -43.53 4.21
C THR A 516 19.60 -43.97 2.86
N ARG A 517 20.47 -43.14 2.27
CA ARG A 517 21.20 -43.36 1.02
C ARG A 517 22.38 -44.32 1.22
#